data_AF-A0A6L6G8N5-F1
#
_entry.id   AF-A0A6L6G8N5-F1
#
_cell.length_a   1.000
_cell.length_b   1.000
_cell.length_c   1.000
_cell.angle_alpha   90.00
_cell.angle_beta   90.00
_cell.angle_gamma   90.00
#
_symmetry.space_group_name_H-M   'P 1'
#
loop_
_entity.id
_entity.type
_entity.pdbx_description
1 polymer ?
#
loop_
_entity_poly.entity_id
_entity_poly.type
_entity_poly.pdbx_seq_one_letter_code
_entity_poly.pdbx_strand_id
1 'polypeptide(L)'
;MKTQSTFIVIRSKKHGAFLTSYENKPNTLAYTSDWSDDIEDAITVPIENYEFEKANYKNMAKMLHAEVVKVEASYDLTYPDGSDVKVIKNQETDNPLLEIFKAFKAAKGMEED
;
A
#
# COMPACT_ATOMS: atom_id res chain seq x y z
N MET A 1 -9.92 5.67 18.03
CA MET A 1 -10.23 5.77 16.57
C MET A 1 -10.06 4.39 15.94
N LYS A 2 -10.96 3.95 15.05
CA LYS A 2 -10.85 2.67 14.32
C LYS A 2 -10.60 2.91 12.84
N THR A 3 -9.65 2.21 12.25
CA THR A 3 -9.31 2.32 10.83
C THR A 3 -9.24 0.93 10.20
N GLN A 4 -9.76 0.78 8.98
CA GLN A 4 -9.64 -0.44 8.20
C GLN A 4 -8.75 -0.17 6.99
N SER A 5 -7.96 -1.16 6.59
CA SER A 5 -7.09 -1.07 5.42
C SER A 5 -7.10 -2.38 4.66
N THR A 6 -7.10 -2.30 3.33
CA THR A 6 -7.04 -3.48 2.45
C THR A 6 -5.86 -3.31 1.52
N PHE A 7 -4.99 -4.32 1.47
CA PHE A 7 -3.79 -4.30 0.64
C PHE A 7 -3.40 -5.72 0.23
N ILE A 8 -2.45 -5.80 -0.69
CA ILE A 8 -1.89 -7.04 -1.21
C ILE A 8 -0.48 -7.24 -0.66
N VAL A 9 -0.14 -8.48 -0.31
CA VAL A 9 1.21 -8.92 0.03
C VAL A 9 1.60 -10.13 -0.81
N ILE A 10 2.91 -10.38 -0.91
CA ILE A 10 3.45 -11.59 -1.54
C ILE A 10 3.95 -12.53 -0.45
N ARG A 11 3.41 -13.75 -0.41
CA ARG A 11 3.72 -14.75 0.62
C ARG A 11 4.43 -15.96 0.02
N SER A 12 5.54 -16.37 0.62
CA SER A 12 6.27 -17.56 0.21
C SER A 12 5.42 -18.82 0.43
N LYS A 13 5.28 -19.67 -0.60
CA LYS A 13 4.59 -20.97 -0.46
C LYS A 13 5.42 -22.00 0.30
N LYS A 14 6.72 -21.75 0.46
CA LYS A 14 7.65 -22.69 1.09
C LYS A 14 7.61 -22.59 2.61
N HIS A 15 7.58 -21.36 3.13
CA HIS A 15 7.72 -21.09 4.57
C HIS A 15 6.61 -20.20 5.15
N GLY A 16 5.75 -19.60 4.32
CA GLY A 16 4.71 -18.69 4.79
C GLY A 16 5.19 -17.26 5.07
N ALA A 17 6.49 -17.00 5.01
CA ALA A 17 7.08 -15.67 5.16
C ALA A 17 6.62 -14.69 4.07
N PHE A 18 6.57 -13.41 4.40
CA PHE A 18 6.19 -12.30 3.52
C PHE A 18 7.41 -11.64 2.89
N LEU A 19 7.26 -11.21 1.63
CA LEU A 19 8.32 -10.52 0.90
C LEU A 19 8.54 -9.12 1.48
N THR A 20 9.76 -8.80 1.89
CA THR A 20 10.13 -7.50 2.48
C THR A 20 11.00 -6.67 1.55
N SER A 21 11.77 -7.31 0.67
CA SER A 21 12.60 -6.64 -0.33
C SER A 21 12.65 -7.44 -1.63
N TYR A 22 12.77 -6.76 -2.76
CA TYR A 22 13.08 -7.37 -4.05
C TYR A 22 13.96 -6.42 -4.86
N GLU A 23 15.09 -6.91 -5.36
CA GLU A 23 16.00 -6.11 -6.17
C GLU A 23 16.62 -6.95 -7.30
N ASN A 24 16.58 -6.43 -8.52
CA ASN A 24 17.31 -7.00 -9.65
C ASN A 24 18.79 -6.65 -9.54
N LYS A 25 19.68 -7.62 -9.71
CA LYS A 25 21.12 -7.36 -9.73
C LYS A 25 21.52 -6.68 -11.04
N PRO A 26 22.28 -5.58 -11.00
CA PRO A 26 22.62 -4.81 -12.19
C PRO A 26 23.38 -5.67 -13.19
N ASN A 27 23.04 -5.52 -14.48
CA ASN A 27 23.69 -6.21 -15.60
C ASN A 27 23.62 -7.76 -15.53
N THR A 28 22.69 -8.34 -14.77
CA THR A 28 22.49 -9.79 -14.70
C THR A 28 21.00 -10.14 -14.68
N LEU A 29 20.66 -11.41 -14.94
CA LEU A 29 19.31 -11.93 -14.76
C LEU A 29 19.06 -12.47 -13.33
N ALA A 30 19.93 -12.14 -12.37
CA ALA A 30 19.81 -12.55 -10.99
C ALA A 30 19.05 -11.50 -10.15
N TYR A 31 18.46 -11.93 -9.05
CA TYR A 31 17.76 -11.06 -8.10
C TYR A 31 18.11 -11.42 -6.66
N THR A 32 17.85 -10.49 -5.74
CA THR A 32 17.77 -10.74 -4.30
C THR A 32 16.36 -10.50 -3.81
N SER A 33 15.96 -11.29 -2.80
CA SER A 33 14.67 -11.15 -2.13
C SER A 33 14.83 -11.47 -0.66
N ASP A 34 14.40 -10.56 0.21
CA ASP A 34 14.34 -10.79 1.65
C ASP A 34 12.92 -11.09 2.09
N TRP A 35 12.80 -11.85 3.18
CA TRP A 35 11.54 -12.38 3.68
C TRP A 35 11.49 -12.28 5.21
N SER A 36 10.32 -11.96 5.76
CA SER A 36 10.06 -11.91 7.21
C SER A 36 8.81 -12.71 7.53
N ASP A 37 8.77 -13.34 8.69
CA ASP A 37 7.56 -13.98 9.19
C ASP A 37 6.55 -12.94 9.75
N ASP A 38 6.99 -11.69 9.94
CA ASP A 38 6.16 -10.58 10.34
C ASP A 38 5.50 -9.92 9.12
N ILE A 39 4.17 -9.76 9.18
CA ILE A 39 3.40 -9.11 8.12
C ILE A 39 3.59 -7.59 8.13
N GLU A 40 4.00 -7.00 9.26
CA GLU A 40 4.26 -5.56 9.36
C GLU A 40 5.50 -5.14 8.56
N ASP A 41 6.43 -6.05 8.31
CA ASP A 41 7.61 -5.83 7.48
C ASP A 41 7.32 -5.99 5.97
N ALA A 42 6.15 -6.51 5.62
CA ALA A 42 5.86 -6.92 4.25
C ALA A 42 5.75 -5.70 3.31
N ILE A 43 6.21 -5.87 2.07
CA ILE A 43 5.87 -4.94 0.99
C ILE A 43 4.35 -4.99 0.78
N THR A 44 3.68 -3.88 1.07
CA THR A 44 2.25 -3.72 0.85
C THR A 44 1.98 -3.05 -0.49
N VAL A 45 1.08 -3.63 -1.27
CA VAL A 45 0.62 -3.08 -2.55
C VAL A 45 -0.83 -2.64 -2.42
N PRO A 46 -1.19 -1.38 -2.73
CA PRO A 46 -2.58 -0.95 -2.79
C PRO A 46 -3.40 -1.82 -3.74
N ILE A 47 -4.65 -2.10 -3.41
CA ILE A 47 -5.50 -3.00 -4.19
C ILE A 47 -5.70 -2.49 -5.62
N GLU A 48 -5.77 -1.18 -5.81
CA GLU A 48 -5.92 -0.51 -7.10
C GLU A 48 -4.70 -0.77 -7.99
N ASN A 49 -3.50 -0.66 -7.43
CA ASN A 49 -2.24 -0.94 -8.13
C ASN A 49 -2.14 -2.41 -8.51
N TYR A 50 -2.57 -3.31 -7.61
CA TYR A 50 -2.62 -4.73 -7.92
C TYR A 50 -3.57 -5.04 -9.07
N GLU A 51 -4.77 -4.48 -9.09
CA GLU A 51 -5.73 -4.73 -10.17
C GLU A 51 -5.26 -4.13 -11.51
N PHE A 52 -4.62 -2.95 -11.48
CA PHE A 52 -4.04 -2.33 -12.67
C PHE A 52 -2.93 -3.19 -13.31
N GLU A 53 -2.05 -3.80 -12.50
CA GLU A 53 -0.93 -4.63 -12.98
C GLU A 53 -1.03 -6.11 -12.58
N LYS A 54 -2.25 -6.65 -12.53
CA LYS A 54 -2.53 -7.98 -11.97
C LYS A 54 -1.67 -9.10 -12.53
N ALA A 55 -1.40 -9.04 -13.84
CA ALA A 55 -0.58 -10.02 -14.53
C ALA A 55 0.89 -9.97 -14.05
N ASN A 56 1.45 -8.77 -13.84
CA ASN A 56 2.83 -8.58 -13.39
C ASN A 56 3.03 -9.16 -11.99
N TYR A 57 2.15 -8.82 -11.05
CA TYR A 57 2.20 -9.35 -9.68
C TYR A 57 2.06 -10.88 -9.63
N LYS A 58 1.16 -11.46 -10.45
CA LYS A 58 1.02 -12.92 -10.55
C LYS A 58 2.27 -13.59 -11.13
N ASN A 59 2.88 -12.99 -12.15
CA ASN A 59 4.12 -13.50 -12.74
C ASN A 59 5.30 -13.40 -11.76
N MET A 60 5.42 -12.29 -11.03
CA MET A 60 6.42 -12.10 -9.98
C MET A 60 6.24 -13.13 -8.87
N ALA A 61 5.02 -13.32 -8.36
CA ALA A 61 4.74 -14.35 -7.36
C ALA A 61 5.11 -15.75 -7.87
N LYS A 62 4.82 -16.07 -9.13
CA LYS A 62 5.21 -17.34 -9.74
C LYS A 62 6.73 -17.52 -9.80
N MET A 63 7.46 -16.49 -10.23
CA MET A 63 8.93 -16.50 -10.29
C MET A 63 9.58 -16.71 -8.91
N LEU A 64 8.98 -16.12 -7.87
CA LEU A 64 9.45 -16.22 -6.49
C LEU A 64 8.96 -17.49 -5.76
N HIS A 65 8.25 -18.39 -6.44
CA HIS A 65 7.58 -19.55 -5.82
C HIS A 65 6.65 -19.15 -4.65
N ALA A 66 5.98 -18.01 -4.82
CA ALA A 66 5.12 -17.35 -3.86
C ALA A 66 3.65 -17.31 -4.33
N GLU A 67 2.79 -16.76 -3.49
CA GLU A 67 1.39 -16.45 -3.77
C GLU A 67 1.10 -14.98 -3.49
N VAL A 68 0.08 -14.46 -4.18
CA VAL A 68 -0.46 -13.14 -3.92
C VAL A 68 -1.60 -13.28 -2.92
N VAL A 69 -1.56 -12.53 -1.82
CA VAL A 69 -2.53 -12.61 -0.73
C VAL A 69 -3.16 -11.24 -0.51
N LYS A 70 -4.50 -11.21 -0.43
CA LYS A 70 -5.24 -10.02 0.02
C LYS A 70 -5.30 -10.01 1.54
N VAL A 71 -4.96 -8.88 2.14
CA VAL A 71 -4.98 -8.63 3.58
C VAL A 71 -6.06 -7.60 3.86
N GLU A 72 -6.92 -7.92 4.84
CA GLU A 72 -7.89 -7.00 5.41
C GLU A 72 -7.48 -6.77 6.87
N ALA A 73 -6.94 -5.59 7.15
CA ALA A 73 -6.42 -5.23 8.46
C ALA A 73 -7.35 -4.23 9.15
N SER A 74 -7.52 -4.38 10.47
CA SER A 74 -8.23 -3.42 11.33
C SER A 74 -7.29 -2.92 12.42
N TYR A 75 -7.20 -1.60 12.56
CA TYR A 75 -6.35 -0.94 13.53
C TYR A 75 -7.20 -0.16 14.53
N ASP A 76 -6.93 -0.37 15.82
CA ASP A 76 -7.52 0.38 16.92
C ASP A 76 -6.48 1.36 17.47
N LEU A 77 -6.69 2.66 17.25
CA LEU A 77 -5.80 3.73 17.68
C LEU A 77 -6.29 4.31 19.01
N THR A 78 -5.45 4.15 20.03
CA THR A 78 -5.60 4.69 21.39
C THR A 78 -4.29 5.31 21.85
N TYR A 79 -4.34 6.22 22.82
CA TYR A 79 -3.14 6.63 23.55
C TYR A 79 -2.65 5.47 24.44
N PRO A 80 -1.38 5.46 24.90
CA PRO A 80 -0.86 4.42 25.78
C PRO A 80 -1.63 4.26 27.10
N ASP A 81 -2.35 5.29 27.53
CA ASP A 81 -3.24 5.25 28.70
C ASP A 81 -4.64 4.66 28.41
N GLY A 82 -4.89 4.23 27.17
CA GLY A 82 -6.14 3.67 26.69
C GLY A 82 -7.19 4.72 26.30
N SER A 83 -6.89 6.01 26.43
CA SER A 83 -7.81 7.07 26.03
C SER A 83 -7.91 7.22 24.51
N ASP A 84 -9.04 7.75 24.05
CA ASP A 84 -9.30 7.92 22.62
C ASP A 84 -8.40 8.98 21.99
N VAL A 85 -7.78 8.63 20.86
CA VAL A 85 -7.01 9.58 20.05
C VAL A 85 -7.94 10.65 19.45
N LYS A 86 -7.53 11.92 19.55
CA LYS A 86 -8.26 13.05 18.97
C LYS A 86 -8.08 13.12 17.45
N VAL A 87 -9.14 13.46 16.73
CA VAL A 87 -9.09 13.72 15.29
C VAL A 87 -8.29 14.99 15.03
N ILE A 88 -7.21 14.89 14.25
CA ILE A 88 -6.45 16.05 13.76
C ILE A 88 -7.15 16.54 12.49
N LYS A 89 -7.65 17.77 12.50
CA LYS A 89 -8.17 18.42 11.30
C LYS A 89 -6.98 18.96 10.52
N ASN A 90 -6.86 18.61 9.24
CA ASN A 90 -5.96 19.31 8.34
C ASN A 90 -6.40 20.78 8.31
N GLN A 91 -5.49 21.69 8.69
CA GLN A 91 -5.67 23.10 8.33
C GLN A 91 -5.51 23.15 6.82
N GLU A 92 -6.48 23.71 6.11
CA GLU A 92 -6.30 24.02 4.69
C GLU A 92 -5.04 24.87 4.58
N THR A 93 -3.98 24.29 4.01
CA THR A 93 -2.83 25.07 3.59
C THR A 93 -3.32 26.04 2.53
N ASP A 94 -3.14 27.33 2.80
CA ASP A 94 -3.29 28.43 1.84
C ASP A 94 -2.26 28.24 0.72
N ASN A 95 -2.53 27.26 -0.16
CA ASN A 95 -1.67 26.85 -1.24
C ASN A 95 -2.25 27.41 -2.54
N PRO A 96 -1.60 28.43 -3.13
CA PRO A 96 -2.09 29.06 -4.35
C PRO A 96 -2.32 28.09 -5.51
N LEU A 97 -1.57 26.97 -5.56
CA LEU A 97 -1.73 25.96 -6.61
C LEU A 97 -3.03 25.15 -6.45
N LEU A 98 -3.50 24.93 -5.21
CA LEU A 98 -4.77 24.26 -4.96
C LEU A 98 -5.95 25.11 -5.42
N GLU A 99 -5.89 26.42 -5.18
CA GLU A 99 -6.91 27.37 -5.64
C GLU A 99 -6.97 27.45 -7.17
N ILE A 100 -5.81 27.45 -7.84
CA ILE A 100 -5.73 27.37 -9.31
C ILE A 100 -6.33 26.05 -9.82
N PHE A 101 -6.05 24.92 -9.15
CA PHE A 101 -6.60 23.62 -9.54
C PHE A 101 -8.12 23.52 -9.33
N LYS A 102 -8.64 24.07 -8.21
CA LYS A 102 -10.08 24.18 -7.94
C LYS A 102 -10.77 25.04 -9.00
N ALA A 103 -10.20 26.19 -9.36
CA ALA A 103 -10.72 27.06 -10.42
C ALA A 103 -10.72 26.35 -11.79
N PHE A 104 -9.66 25.58 -12.09
CA PHE A 104 -9.59 24.80 -13.32
C PHE A 104 -10.63 23.66 -13.37
N LYS A 105 -10.83 22.92 -12.27
CA LYS A 105 -11.90 21.90 -12.15
C LYS A 105 -13.28 22.52 -12.40
N ALA A 106 -13.57 23.65 -11.75
CA ALA A 106 -14.83 24.36 -11.88
C ALA A 106 -15.09 24.84 -13.32
N ALA A 107 -14.06 25.37 -14.00
CA ALA A 107 -14.16 25.79 -15.40
C ALA A 107 -14.39 24.63 -16.38
N LYS A 108 -13.95 23.42 -16.04
CA LYS A 108 -14.19 22.21 -16.83
C LYS A 108 -15.50 21.47 -16.51
N GLY A 109 -16.26 21.92 -15.50
CA GLY A 109 -17.50 21.25 -15.09
C GLY A 109 -17.29 19.82 -14.59
N MET A 110 -16.11 19.52 -14.05
CA MET A 110 -15.84 18.21 -13.45
C MET A 110 -16.34 18.23 -12.01
N GLU A 111 -17.60 17.84 -11.80
CA GLU A 111 -18.15 17.62 -10.46
C GLU A 111 -17.35 16.54 -9.72
N GLU A 112 -17.19 16.74 -8.41
CA GLU A 112 -16.52 15.79 -7.53
C GLU A 112 -17.49 14.65 -7.20
N ASP A 113 -17.34 13.52 -7.90
CA ASP A 113 -17.77 12.20 -7.40
C ASP A 113 -16.71 11.64 -6.43
#